data_AF-A0A7S3TIM2-F1
#
_entry.id   AF-A0A7S3TIM2-F1
#
_cell.length_a   1.000
_cell.length_b   1.000
_cell.length_c   1.000
_cell.angle_alpha   90.00
_cell.angle_beta   90.00
_cell.angle_gamma   90.00
#
_symmetry.space_group_name_H-M   'P 1'
#
loop_
_entity.id
_entity.type
_entity.pdbx_description
1 polymer ?
#
loop_
_entity_poly.entity_id
_entity_poly.type
_entity_poly.pdbx_seq_one_letter_code
_entity_poly.pdbx_strand_id
1 'polypeptide(L)'
;KVLEDLPASHQLEYHSTWRDTYMRLLRPGKTSWHAASVKPPGILYSDALFWPWYCGTATLPHQWTAFQNIRRVNAADLTISEFKAMYEEPGEPVILAGIVSSWPAFELWGFEELCARFGTIPFHVGGYDMTLSAYLDYAQSCVDEQPLYLFDKSFAQRAPEMATEYNVPSFFDSKRDLFAQLPRECRPDYRWLAIGGTRSGSLWHVDPNASMAWNGLVRGKKKWLLCPPNAPPPGVCASQNGAMITSPLSLYEWFRIFYPAFASQRHCDKGAASREAVVEEGELLFVPRGWWH
;
A
#
# COMPACT_ATOMS: atom_id res chain seq x y z
N LYS A 1 -4.85 -5.13 21.08
CA LYS A 1 -4.17 -5.21 22.40
C LYS A 1 -2.71 -4.79 22.36
N VAL A 2 -1.78 -5.53 21.73
CA VAL A 2 -0.35 -5.13 21.72
C VAL A 2 -0.15 -3.69 21.28
N LEU A 3 -0.75 -3.34 20.13
CA LEU A 3 -0.67 -2.02 19.54
C LEU A 3 -1.46 -0.95 20.34
N GLU A 4 -2.54 -1.34 21.02
CA GLU A 4 -3.37 -0.44 21.84
C GLU A 4 -2.69 -0.11 23.19
N ASP A 5 -1.89 -1.04 23.71
CA ASP A 5 -1.20 -0.93 25.00
C ASP A 5 0.21 -0.30 24.85
N LEU A 6 0.65 -0.01 23.62
CA LEU A 6 1.92 0.67 23.36
C LEU A 6 1.82 2.15 23.80
N PRO A 7 2.74 2.65 24.64
CA PRO A 7 2.82 4.06 24.93
C PRO A 7 3.04 4.85 23.63
N ALA A 8 2.33 5.97 23.47
CA ALA A 8 2.37 6.78 22.24
C ALA A 8 3.78 7.31 21.86
N SER A 9 4.74 7.30 22.79
CA SER A 9 6.13 7.71 22.57
C SER A 9 7.11 6.56 22.37
N HIS A 10 6.65 5.31 22.39
CA HIS A 10 7.53 4.15 22.28
C HIS A 10 7.66 3.70 20.82
N GLN A 11 8.90 3.52 20.37
CA GLN A 11 9.19 2.88 19.10
C GLN A 11 8.80 1.40 19.18
N LEU A 12 8.11 0.89 18.16
CA LEU A 12 7.67 -0.51 18.14
C LEU A 12 8.84 -1.42 17.72
N GLU A 13 9.26 -2.29 18.64
CA GLU A 13 10.20 -3.37 18.37
C GLU A 13 9.45 -4.70 18.22
N TYR A 14 9.37 -5.23 16.99
CA TYR A 14 8.77 -6.53 16.74
C TYR A 14 9.76 -7.66 17.09
N HIS A 15 9.32 -8.65 17.87
CA HIS A 15 10.13 -9.78 18.28
C HIS A 15 9.49 -11.10 17.88
N SER A 16 9.78 -11.62 16.68
CA SER A 16 9.37 -12.95 16.15
C SER A 16 7.87 -13.27 16.05
N THR A 17 7.05 -12.86 17.01
CA THR A 17 5.60 -13.02 17.08
C THR A 17 5.00 -11.87 17.90
N TRP A 18 3.75 -11.49 17.62
CA TRP A 18 3.04 -10.48 18.42
C TRP A 18 2.94 -10.82 19.92
N ARG A 19 2.89 -12.11 20.24
CA ARG A 19 2.91 -12.56 21.64
C ARG A 19 4.24 -12.26 22.32
N ASP A 20 5.37 -12.61 21.71
CA ASP A 20 6.68 -12.33 22.30
C ASP A 20 6.93 -10.83 22.38
N THR A 21 6.57 -10.07 21.34
CA THR A 21 6.54 -8.60 21.36
C THR A 21 5.79 -8.06 22.58
N TYR A 22 4.56 -8.52 22.80
CA TYR A 22 3.74 -8.07 23.93
C TYR A 22 4.30 -8.46 25.29
N MET A 23 4.82 -9.68 25.42
CA MET A 23 5.37 -10.15 26.69
C MET A 23 6.61 -9.36 27.10
N ARG A 24 7.47 -8.99 26.14
CA ARG A 24 8.65 -8.12 26.36
C ARG A 24 8.23 -6.72 26.76
N LEU A 25 7.19 -6.17 26.14
CA LEU A 25 6.60 -4.88 26.55
C LEU A 25 6.12 -4.91 28.01
N LEU A 26 5.43 -5.97 28.42
CA LEU A 26 4.90 -6.11 29.79
C LEU A 26 5.98 -6.40 30.85
N ARG A 27 7.10 -6.99 30.45
CA ARG A 27 8.16 -7.49 31.35
C ARG A 27 9.55 -7.20 30.74
N PRO A 28 9.99 -5.93 30.73
CA PRO A 28 11.30 -5.56 30.20
C PRO A 28 12.44 -6.38 30.84
N GLY A 29 13.41 -6.79 30.02
CA GLY A 29 14.57 -7.58 30.46
C GLY A 29 14.36 -9.09 30.55
N LYS A 30 13.12 -9.59 30.50
CA LYS A 30 12.85 -11.03 30.37
C LYS A 30 12.82 -11.41 28.89
N THR A 31 13.64 -12.39 28.51
CA THR A 31 13.87 -12.78 27.10
C THR A 31 13.31 -14.16 26.75
N SER A 32 12.75 -14.88 27.74
CA SER A 32 12.18 -16.21 27.54
C SER A 32 10.90 -16.39 28.34
N TRP A 33 9.96 -17.12 27.75
CA TRP A 33 8.66 -17.40 28.32
C TRP A 33 8.33 -18.86 28.06
N HIS A 34 7.67 -19.52 29.01
CA HIS A 34 7.10 -20.83 28.72
C HIS A 34 6.02 -20.66 27.65
N ALA A 35 6.10 -21.48 26.59
CA ALA A 35 5.01 -21.60 25.65
C ALA A 35 3.74 -21.95 26.44
N ALA A 36 2.67 -21.18 26.25
CA ALA A 36 1.39 -21.59 26.81
C ALA A 36 0.96 -22.82 26.01
N SER A 37 1.06 -24.01 26.60
CA SER A 37 0.54 -25.23 25.99
C SER A 37 -0.98 -25.23 26.15
N VAL A 38 -1.66 -24.39 25.39
CA VAL A 38 -3.10 -24.57 25.20
C VAL A 38 -3.21 -25.84 24.36
N LYS A 39 -3.62 -26.95 24.98
CA LYS A 39 -4.03 -28.15 24.24
C LYS A 39 -5.48 -27.94 23.86
N PRO A 40 -5.79 -27.53 22.61
CA PRO A 40 -7.18 -27.45 22.21
C PRO A 40 -7.81 -28.84 22.38
N PRO A 41 -9.08 -28.93 22.82
CA PRO A 41 -9.84 -30.17 22.65
C PRO A 41 -9.79 -30.55 21.17
N GLY A 42 -9.71 -31.85 20.84
CA GLY A 42 -9.22 -32.37 19.55
C GLY A 42 -9.61 -31.59 18.28
N ILE A 43 -10.83 -31.04 18.21
CA ILE A 43 -11.24 -30.07 17.19
C ILE A 43 -11.75 -28.80 17.89
N LEU A 44 -11.19 -27.64 17.54
CA LEU A 44 -11.65 -26.33 17.97
C LEU A 44 -12.35 -25.62 16.81
N TYR A 45 -13.67 -25.45 16.92
CA TYR A 45 -14.45 -24.62 15.99
C TYR A 45 -14.52 -23.20 16.53
N SER A 46 -13.86 -22.26 15.86
CA SER A 46 -13.91 -20.86 16.25
C SER A 46 -13.64 -19.98 15.05
N ASP A 47 -14.67 -19.31 14.53
CA ASP A 47 -14.51 -18.36 13.43
C ASP A 47 -13.63 -17.18 13.86
N ALA A 48 -13.71 -16.78 15.13
CA ALA A 48 -12.86 -15.73 15.71
C ALA A 48 -11.35 -16.05 15.66
N LEU A 49 -10.97 -17.33 15.61
CA LEU A 49 -9.57 -17.76 15.50
C LEU A 49 -9.22 -18.24 14.09
N PHE A 50 -10.13 -18.99 13.46
CA PHE A 50 -9.93 -19.59 12.15
C PHE A 50 -9.93 -18.54 11.04
N TRP A 51 -10.84 -17.57 11.07
CA TRP A 51 -10.98 -16.61 9.98
C TRP A 51 -9.73 -15.73 9.80
N PRO A 52 -9.20 -15.08 10.87
CA PRO A 52 -7.95 -14.31 10.75
C PRO A 52 -6.76 -15.19 10.34
N TRP A 53 -6.65 -16.39 10.91
CA TRP A 53 -5.61 -17.35 10.51
C TRP A 53 -5.72 -17.72 9.03
N TYR A 54 -6.92 -18.01 8.54
CA TYR A 54 -7.17 -18.36 7.15
C TYR A 54 -6.83 -17.19 6.22
N CYS A 55 -7.26 -15.97 6.54
CA CYS A 55 -6.94 -14.78 5.76
C CYS A 55 -5.41 -14.50 5.68
N GLY A 56 -4.69 -14.71 6.79
CA GLY A 56 -3.24 -14.53 6.85
C GLY A 56 -2.42 -15.61 6.15
N THR A 57 -2.92 -16.85 6.10
CA THR A 57 -2.11 -18.02 5.70
C THR A 57 -2.55 -18.69 4.39
N ALA A 58 -3.79 -18.51 3.96
CA ALA A 58 -4.31 -19.19 2.77
C ALA A 58 -3.60 -18.73 1.48
N THR A 59 -3.40 -19.65 0.55
CA THR A 59 -2.71 -19.37 -0.73
C THR A 59 -3.45 -18.33 -1.55
N LEU A 60 -2.72 -17.39 -2.15
CA LEU A 60 -3.28 -16.41 -3.08
C LEU A 60 -3.69 -17.10 -4.39
N PRO A 61 -4.99 -17.15 -4.76
CA PRO A 61 -5.44 -17.74 -6.02
C PRO A 61 -4.88 -16.99 -7.24
N HIS A 62 -4.30 -17.72 -8.20
CA HIS A 62 -3.74 -17.17 -9.44
C HIS A 62 -4.74 -16.28 -10.23
N GLN A 63 -6.04 -16.60 -10.17
CA GLN A 63 -7.09 -15.82 -10.82
C GLN A 63 -7.21 -14.36 -10.33
N TRP A 64 -6.69 -14.04 -9.14
CA TRP A 64 -6.68 -12.67 -8.61
C TRP A 64 -5.64 -11.78 -9.31
N THR A 65 -4.63 -12.37 -9.93
CA THR A 65 -3.55 -11.64 -10.62
C THR A 65 -3.56 -11.84 -12.13
N ALA A 66 -4.27 -12.85 -12.63
CA ALA A 66 -4.27 -13.21 -14.05
C ALA A 66 -4.91 -12.15 -14.97
N PHE A 67 -6.03 -11.55 -14.58
CA PHE A 67 -6.72 -10.57 -15.43
C PHE A 67 -6.11 -9.18 -15.28
N GLN A 68 -5.92 -8.50 -16.43
CA GLN A 68 -5.43 -7.14 -16.50
C GLN A 68 -6.07 -6.40 -17.68
N ASN A 69 -6.51 -5.16 -17.46
CA ASN A 69 -7.11 -4.31 -18.49
C ASN A 69 -6.67 -2.84 -18.42
N ILE A 70 -5.72 -2.47 -17.53
CA ILE A 70 -5.08 -1.15 -17.58
C ILE A 70 -4.10 -1.13 -18.74
N ARG A 71 -4.21 -0.10 -19.58
CA ARG A 71 -3.31 0.09 -20.73
C ARG A 71 -1.88 0.35 -20.26
N ARG A 72 -0.93 -0.26 -20.95
CA ARG A 72 0.51 -0.02 -20.78
C ARG A 72 1.07 0.74 -21.97
N VAL A 73 1.87 1.76 -21.70
CA VAL A 73 2.55 2.58 -22.71
C VAL A 73 3.97 2.85 -22.24
N ASN A 74 4.95 2.83 -23.15
CA ASN A 74 6.29 3.32 -22.85
C ASN A 74 6.24 4.85 -22.76
N ALA A 75 6.74 5.41 -21.67
CA ALA A 75 6.75 6.86 -21.47
C ALA A 75 7.52 7.62 -22.57
N ALA A 76 8.51 7.00 -23.22
CA ALA A 76 9.24 7.59 -24.34
C ALA A 76 8.38 7.78 -25.61
N ASP A 77 7.31 6.99 -25.75
CA ASP A 77 6.41 7.00 -26.91
C ASP A 77 5.20 7.92 -26.69
N LEU A 78 5.19 8.72 -25.61
CA LEU A 78 4.06 9.53 -25.21
C LEU A 78 4.48 10.97 -24.90
N THR A 79 3.99 11.92 -25.69
CA THR A 79 4.17 13.34 -25.38
C THR A 79 3.27 13.78 -24.22
N ILE A 80 3.60 14.90 -23.57
CA ILE A 80 2.78 15.46 -22.49
C ILE A 80 1.36 15.79 -22.97
N SER A 81 1.22 16.31 -24.19
CA SER A 81 -0.09 16.66 -24.77
C SER A 81 -0.93 15.42 -25.06
N GLU A 82 -0.32 14.35 -25.55
CA GLU A 82 -0.99 13.06 -25.77
C GLU A 82 -1.39 12.42 -24.44
N PHE A 83 -0.52 12.46 -23.43
CA PHE A 83 -0.85 11.98 -22.08
C PHE A 83 -2.09 12.69 -21.53
N LYS A 84 -2.13 14.03 -21.66
CA LYS A 84 -3.28 14.84 -21.23
C LYS A 84 -4.56 14.44 -21.94
N ALA A 85 -4.53 14.43 -23.28
CA ALA A 85 -5.72 14.21 -24.10
C ALA A 85 -6.26 12.77 -23.98
N MET A 86 -5.39 11.77 -23.78
CA MET A 86 -5.80 10.37 -23.76
C MET A 86 -6.07 9.80 -22.36
N TYR A 87 -5.42 10.31 -21.32
CA TYR A 87 -5.47 9.72 -19.97
C TYR A 87 -5.92 10.72 -18.91
N GLU A 88 -5.29 11.89 -18.84
CA GLU A 88 -5.54 12.82 -17.75
C GLU A 88 -6.92 13.49 -17.84
N GLU A 89 -7.27 14.08 -18.98
CA GLU A 89 -8.54 14.77 -19.19
C GLU A 89 -9.73 13.81 -19.23
N PRO A 90 -9.66 12.65 -19.90
CA PRO A 90 -10.74 11.65 -19.87
C PRO A 90 -10.85 10.93 -18.51
N GLY A 91 -9.82 11.02 -17.66
CA GLY A 91 -9.77 10.32 -16.38
C GLY A 91 -9.56 8.81 -16.53
N GLU A 92 -8.68 8.39 -17.42
CA GLU A 92 -8.38 6.97 -17.70
C GLU A 92 -7.04 6.56 -17.05
N PRO A 93 -7.02 5.51 -16.20
CA PRO A 93 -5.78 5.00 -15.62
C PRO A 93 -4.84 4.43 -16.68
N VAL A 94 -3.53 4.64 -16.50
CA VAL A 94 -2.50 4.12 -17.41
C VAL A 94 -1.26 3.70 -16.65
N ILE A 95 -0.61 2.64 -17.11
CA ILE A 95 0.71 2.22 -16.66
C ILE A 95 1.75 2.72 -17.64
N LEU A 96 2.73 3.45 -17.12
CA LEU A 96 3.84 4.05 -17.84
C LEU A 96 5.13 3.27 -17.54
N ALA A 97 5.68 2.63 -18.57
CA ALA A 97 6.96 1.94 -18.50
C ALA A 97 8.13 2.89 -18.81
N GLY A 98 9.34 2.55 -18.35
CA GLY A 98 10.57 3.29 -18.67
C GLY A 98 10.83 4.52 -17.80
N ILE A 99 9.96 4.81 -16.83
CA ILE A 99 10.14 5.93 -15.89
C ILE A 99 10.94 5.48 -14.66
N VAL A 100 10.38 4.55 -13.88
CA VAL A 100 10.95 4.16 -12.58
C VAL A 100 12.28 3.45 -12.77
N SER A 101 12.43 2.67 -13.84
CA SER A 101 13.69 2.00 -14.19
C SER A 101 14.84 2.98 -14.52
N SER A 102 14.56 4.27 -14.71
CA SER A 102 15.58 5.30 -14.90
C SER A 102 16.02 5.99 -13.59
N TRP A 103 15.33 5.73 -12.48
CA TRP A 103 15.63 6.35 -11.19
C TRP A 103 16.84 5.69 -10.53
N PRO A 104 17.70 6.45 -9.81
CA PRO A 104 18.74 5.87 -8.96
C PRO A 104 18.19 4.86 -7.95
N ALA A 105 16.98 5.10 -7.43
CA ALA A 105 16.26 4.19 -6.55
C ALA A 105 16.11 2.78 -7.15
N PHE A 106 16.04 2.65 -8.47
CA PHE A 106 15.92 1.36 -9.14
C PHE A 106 17.14 0.45 -8.95
N GLU A 107 18.31 1.00 -8.61
CA GLU A 107 19.46 0.20 -8.20
C GLU A 107 19.60 0.22 -6.67
N LEU A 108 19.36 1.38 -6.04
CA LEU A 108 19.68 1.64 -4.64
C LEU A 108 18.65 1.15 -3.63
N TRP A 109 17.39 0.93 -4.03
CA TRP A 109 16.32 0.53 -3.10
C TRP A 109 16.15 -0.99 -3.04
N GLY A 110 17.27 -1.70 -2.93
CA GLY A 110 17.28 -3.11 -2.57
C GLY A 110 17.15 -3.30 -1.05
N PHE A 111 16.69 -4.48 -0.62
CA PHE A 111 16.53 -4.80 0.81
C PHE A 111 17.82 -4.57 1.62
N GLU A 112 18.93 -5.15 1.16
CA GLU A 112 20.23 -5.07 1.84
C GLU A 112 20.75 -3.63 1.88
N GLU A 113 20.66 -2.92 0.75
CA GLU A 113 21.15 -1.54 0.60
C GLU A 113 20.34 -0.55 1.47
N LEU A 114 19.01 -0.67 1.46
CA LEU A 114 18.14 0.13 2.32
C LEU A 114 18.42 -0.12 3.80
N CYS A 115 18.61 -1.39 4.20
CA CYS A 115 18.93 -1.73 5.58
C CYS A 115 20.31 -1.19 5.99
N ALA A 116 21.32 -1.30 5.13
CA ALA A 116 22.66 -0.79 5.40
C ALA A 116 22.69 0.73 5.57
N ARG A 117 21.94 1.47 4.75
CA ARG A 117 21.96 2.93 4.72
C ARG A 117 21.00 3.60 5.68
N PHE A 118 19.82 3.02 5.86
CA PHE A 118 18.70 3.65 6.55
C PHE A 118 18.09 2.77 7.63
N GLY A 119 18.70 1.62 7.94
CA GLY A 119 18.18 0.61 8.84
C GLY A 119 17.79 1.13 10.22
N THR A 120 18.55 2.06 10.80
CA THR A 120 18.28 2.63 12.13
C THR A 120 17.31 3.81 12.13
N ILE A 121 16.92 4.31 10.96
CA ILE A 121 16.03 5.46 10.85
C ILE A 121 14.58 5.00 11.13
N PRO A 122 13.84 5.67 12.03
CA PRO A 122 12.45 5.34 12.25
C PRO A 122 11.59 5.80 11.07
N PHE A 123 10.65 4.97 10.64
CA PHE A 123 9.60 5.32 9.67
C PHE A 123 8.22 5.01 10.24
N HIS A 124 7.21 5.71 9.74
CA HIS A 124 5.82 5.50 10.11
C HIS A 124 5.26 4.23 9.46
N VAL A 125 4.81 3.29 10.29
CA VAL A 125 4.31 1.98 9.93
C VAL A 125 3.01 1.70 10.67
N GLY A 126 1.89 1.69 9.95
CA GLY A 126 0.57 1.29 10.49
C GLY A 126 0.15 2.02 11.78
N GLY A 127 0.49 3.31 11.93
CA GLY A 127 0.16 4.11 13.12
C GLY A 127 1.29 4.25 14.15
N TYR A 128 2.42 3.56 13.97
CA TYR A 128 3.55 3.54 14.90
C TYR A 128 4.84 3.92 14.19
N ASP A 129 5.89 4.26 14.94
CA ASP A 129 7.24 4.37 14.36
C ASP A 129 8.04 3.08 14.61
N MET A 130 8.71 2.58 13.58
CA MET A 130 9.61 1.41 13.63
C MET A 130 10.92 1.77 12.92
N THR A 131 12.07 1.25 13.37
CA THR A 131 13.29 1.34 12.54
C THR A 131 13.06 0.61 11.22
N LEU A 132 13.67 1.09 10.12
CA LEU A 132 13.52 0.43 8.83
C LEU A 132 13.94 -1.05 8.89
N SER A 133 15.04 -1.36 9.59
CA SER A 133 15.51 -2.74 9.74
C SER A 133 14.48 -3.62 10.46
N ALA A 134 13.92 -3.16 11.57
CA ALA A 134 12.92 -3.92 12.33
C ALA A 134 11.63 -4.13 11.52
N TYR A 135 11.22 -3.12 10.73
CA TYR A 135 10.07 -3.27 9.84
C TYR A 135 10.33 -4.27 8.72
N LEU A 136 11.50 -4.21 8.11
CA LEU A 136 11.91 -5.11 7.04
C LEU A 136 11.96 -6.57 7.52
N ASP A 137 12.49 -6.82 8.72
CA ASP A 137 12.50 -8.16 9.35
C ASP A 137 11.07 -8.66 9.65
N TYR A 138 10.20 -7.78 10.16
CA TYR A 138 8.78 -8.07 10.34
C TYR A 138 8.11 -8.45 9.01
N ALA A 139 8.30 -7.64 7.97
CA ALA A 139 7.62 -7.79 6.69
C ALA A 139 7.99 -9.09 5.96
N GLN A 140 9.22 -9.61 6.14
CA GLN A 140 9.68 -10.86 5.52
C GLN A 140 9.03 -12.12 6.11
N SER A 141 8.65 -12.06 7.39
CA SER A 141 8.15 -13.22 8.15
C SER A 141 6.66 -13.14 8.48
N CYS A 142 6.00 -12.03 8.12
CA CYS A 142 4.63 -11.74 8.48
C CYS A 142 3.62 -12.69 7.82
N VAL A 143 2.72 -13.23 8.65
CA VAL A 143 1.57 -14.06 8.26
C VAL A 143 0.27 -13.54 8.90
N ASP A 144 0.24 -12.24 9.21
CA ASP A 144 -0.92 -11.57 9.80
C ASP A 144 -2.04 -11.42 8.76
N GLU A 145 -3.30 -11.39 9.21
CA GLU A 145 -4.44 -11.03 8.37
C GLU A 145 -4.34 -9.58 7.87
N GLN A 146 -3.84 -8.67 8.73
CA GLN A 146 -3.59 -7.27 8.41
C GLN A 146 -2.11 -6.95 8.68
N PRO A 147 -1.20 -7.25 7.74
CA PRO A 147 0.20 -6.89 7.90
C PRO A 147 0.38 -5.38 8.06
N LEU A 148 1.28 -4.96 8.96
CA LEU A 148 1.67 -3.55 9.05
C LEU A 148 2.28 -3.08 7.71
N TYR A 149 1.94 -1.86 7.32
CA TYR A 149 2.38 -1.24 6.07
C TYR A 149 3.13 0.05 6.37
N LEU A 150 4.37 0.15 5.91
CA LEU A 150 5.16 1.37 6.02
C LEU A 150 4.61 2.35 4.99
N PHE A 151 4.10 3.48 5.48
CA PHE A 151 3.48 4.52 4.67
C PHE A 151 3.83 5.89 5.26
N ASP A 152 5.02 6.38 4.93
CA ASP A 152 5.62 7.52 5.61
C ASP A 152 5.66 8.77 4.72
N LYS A 153 4.89 9.79 5.09
CA LYS A 153 4.87 11.12 4.46
C LYS A 153 6.11 11.97 4.73
N SER A 154 6.79 11.69 5.83
CA SER A 154 7.96 12.41 6.33
C SER A 154 9.28 11.74 5.92
N PHE A 155 9.25 10.70 5.08
CA PHE A 155 10.43 9.93 4.70
C PHE A 155 11.56 10.81 4.17
N ALA A 156 11.23 11.83 3.37
CA ALA A 156 12.19 12.74 2.77
C ALA A 156 12.83 13.71 3.78
N GLN A 157 12.18 13.94 4.91
CA GLN A 157 12.72 14.71 6.03
C GLN A 157 13.60 13.83 6.92
N ARG A 158 13.20 12.56 7.11
CA ARG A 158 13.92 11.59 7.95
C ARG A 158 15.16 11.02 7.25
N ALA A 159 15.10 10.81 5.94
CA ALA A 159 16.16 10.30 5.08
C ALA A 159 16.24 11.14 3.77
N PRO A 160 16.86 12.33 3.81
CA PRO A 160 16.92 13.23 2.66
C PRO A 160 17.58 12.63 1.41
N GLU A 161 18.52 11.69 1.54
CA GLU A 161 19.11 11.03 0.37
C GLU A 161 18.07 10.25 -0.44
N MET A 162 17.08 9.61 0.19
CA MET A 162 16.01 8.92 -0.54
C MET A 162 15.23 9.87 -1.46
N ALA A 163 15.12 11.14 -1.08
CA ALA A 163 14.37 12.13 -1.85
C ALA A 163 15.08 12.60 -3.12
N THR A 164 16.38 12.30 -3.26
CA THR A 164 17.16 12.63 -4.47
C THR A 164 17.31 11.43 -5.41
N GLU A 165 16.82 10.25 -5.00
CA GLU A 165 16.96 9.00 -5.74
C GLU A 165 15.80 8.69 -6.67
N TYR A 166 14.83 9.61 -6.79
CA TYR A 166 13.77 9.56 -7.79
C TYR A 166 13.50 10.96 -8.33
N ASN A 167 12.90 11.03 -9.51
CA ASN A 167 12.47 12.29 -10.11
C ASN A 167 10.97 12.28 -10.38
N VAL A 168 10.32 13.41 -10.16
CA VAL A 168 8.91 13.60 -10.58
C VAL A 168 8.85 13.50 -12.11
N PRO A 169 8.05 12.60 -12.69
CA PRO A 169 7.97 12.46 -14.14
C PRO A 169 7.48 13.74 -14.82
N SER A 170 7.94 14.00 -16.05
CA SER A 170 7.60 15.22 -16.80
C SER A 170 6.10 15.41 -17.04
N PHE A 171 5.32 14.32 -17.08
CA PHE A 171 3.86 14.36 -17.12
C PHE A 171 3.26 15.09 -15.91
N PHE A 172 3.92 15.05 -14.76
CA PHE A 172 3.50 15.63 -13.48
C PHE A 172 4.41 16.77 -13.04
N ASP A 173 5.00 17.49 -14.01
CA ASP A 173 5.97 18.56 -13.75
C ASP A 173 5.52 19.54 -12.65
N SER A 174 6.50 20.07 -11.92
CA SER A 174 6.31 21.02 -10.81
C SER A 174 5.42 22.23 -11.13
N LYS A 175 5.37 22.70 -12.39
CA LYS A 175 4.45 23.79 -12.79
C LYS A 175 2.97 23.38 -12.73
N ARG A 176 2.71 22.08 -12.71
CA ARG A 176 1.38 21.46 -12.63
C ARG A 176 1.00 21.09 -11.20
N ASP A 177 1.95 21.14 -10.26
CA ASP A 177 1.71 20.94 -8.84
C ASP A 177 1.10 22.22 -8.24
N LEU A 178 -0.22 22.38 -8.41
CA LEU A 178 -0.93 23.58 -7.97
C LEU A 178 -0.88 23.77 -6.44
N PHE A 179 -0.75 22.68 -5.67
CA PHE A 179 -0.58 22.76 -4.21
C PHE A 179 0.77 23.36 -3.80
N ALA A 180 1.76 23.40 -4.69
CA ALA A 180 3.02 24.12 -4.44
C ALA A 180 2.84 25.64 -4.31
N GLN A 181 1.70 26.19 -4.77
CA GLN A 181 1.38 27.62 -4.62
C GLN A 181 0.84 27.96 -3.22
N LEU A 182 0.46 26.96 -2.42
CA LEU A 182 0.04 27.19 -1.04
C LEU A 182 1.25 27.48 -0.15
N PRO A 183 1.06 28.27 0.93
CA PRO A 183 2.03 28.33 2.02
C PRO A 183 2.39 26.92 2.49
N ARG A 184 3.65 26.71 2.89
CA ARG A 184 4.18 25.37 3.22
C ARG A 184 3.37 24.69 4.32
N GLU A 185 2.92 25.46 5.29
CA GLU A 185 2.08 25.05 6.42
C GLU A 185 0.63 24.71 6.02
N CYS A 186 0.17 25.18 4.86
CA CYS A 186 -1.17 24.91 4.33
C CYS A 186 -1.18 23.80 3.27
N ARG A 187 -0.01 23.45 2.70
CA ARG A 187 0.11 22.41 1.69
C ARG A 187 -0.18 21.03 2.31
N PRO A 188 -1.17 20.27 1.80
CA PRO A 188 -1.36 18.89 2.22
C PRO A 188 -0.11 18.04 1.94
N ASP A 189 0.06 16.98 2.73
CA ASP A 189 1.05 15.95 2.44
C ASP A 189 0.84 15.40 1.02
N TYR A 190 1.90 15.13 0.27
CA TYR A 190 1.81 14.88 -1.18
C TYR A 190 2.78 13.82 -1.73
N ARG A 191 3.64 13.26 -0.87
CA ARG A 191 4.56 12.18 -1.25
C ARG A 191 4.76 11.24 -0.07
N TRP A 192 4.82 9.95 -0.35
CA TRP A 192 4.94 8.91 0.65
C TRP A 192 5.94 7.85 0.19
N LEU A 193 6.75 7.36 1.12
CA LEU A 193 7.46 6.10 0.95
C LEU A 193 6.52 4.97 1.38
N ALA A 194 6.33 3.99 0.49
CA ALA A 194 5.47 2.84 0.74
C ALA A 194 6.24 1.53 0.62
N ILE A 195 6.43 0.82 1.73
CA ILE A 195 7.12 -0.48 1.78
C ILE A 195 6.19 -1.48 2.47
N GLY A 196 6.09 -2.68 1.91
CA GLY A 196 5.15 -3.70 2.37
C GLY A 196 5.59 -5.11 2.03
N GLY A 197 5.35 -6.04 2.97
CA GLY A 197 5.47 -7.48 2.72
C GLY A 197 4.31 -8.02 1.87
N THR A 198 4.38 -9.30 1.51
CA THR A 198 3.29 -9.99 0.78
C THR A 198 1.98 -9.86 1.57
N ARG A 199 0.85 -9.63 0.88
CA ARG A 199 -0.50 -9.37 1.44
C ARG A 199 -0.73 -8.01 2.09
N SER A 200 0.30 -7.21 2.31
CA SER A 200 0.13 -5.82 2.75
C SER A 200 -0.33 -4.92 1.60
N GLY A 201 -0.90 -3.76 1.95
CA GLY A 201 -1.30 -2.74 0.99
C GLY A 201 -2.27 -1.74 1.60
N SER A 202 -2.79 -0.84 0.77
CA SER A 202 -3.83 0.11 1.17
C SER A 202 -5.20 -0.51 0.97
N LEU A 203 -6.11 -0.30 1.93
CA LEU A 203 -7.53 -0.59 1.75
C LEU A 203 -8.17 0.40 0.76
N TRP A 204 -9.38 0.08 0.30
CA TRP A 204 -10.12 0.91 -0.65
C TRP A 204 -10.27 2.35 -0.18
N HIS A 205 -9.88 3.28 -1.04
CA HIS A 205 -10.02 4.70 -0.80
C HIS A 205 -10.13 5.49 -2.10
N VAL A 206 -10.45 6.77 -1.98
CA VAL A 206 -10.31 7.76 -3.03
C VAL A 206 -9.33 8.80 -2.50
N ASP A 207 -8.36 9.19 -3.33
CA ASP A 207 -7.40 10.21 -2.94
C ASP A 207 -8.09 11.53 -2.54
N PRO A 208 -7.62 12.18 -1.46
CA PRO A 208 -8.26 13.38 -0.95
C PRO A 208 -8.08 14.58 -1.90
N ASN A 209 -8.87 15.63 -1.64
CA ASN A 209 -8.76 16.92 -2.33
C ASN A 209 -8.92 16.86 -3.86
N ALA A 210 -9.60 15.83 -4.37
CA ALA A 210 -9.76 15.58 -5.81
C ALA A 210 -8.41 15.56 -6.57
N SER A 211 -7.35 15.17 -5.87
CA SER A 211 -6.02 15.04 -6.46
C SER A 211 -5.94 13.83 -7.39
N MET A 212 -4.92 13.85 -8.24
CA MET A 212 -4.50 12.71 -9.05
C MET A 212 -3.19 12.20 -8.47
N ALA A 213 -2.92 10.91 -8.60
CA ALA A 213 -1.72 10.30 -8.07
C ALA A 213 -0.92 9.58 -9.14
N TRP A 214 0.37 9.40 -8.87
CA TRP A 214 1.19 8.43 -9.54
C TRP A 214 1.90 7.56 -8.51
N ASN A 215 2.05 6.28 -8.81
CA ASN A 215 2.73 5.31 -7.96
C ASN A 215 3.84 4.62 -8.76
N GLY A 216 5.10 4.94 -8.45
CA GLY A 216 6.26 4.31 -9.07
C GLY A 216 6.71 3.09 -8.27
N LEU A 217 6.68 1.91 -8.89
CA LEU A 217 7.04 0.66 -8.22
C LEU A 217 8.51 0.30 -8.44
N VAL A 218 9.32 0.47 -7.40
CA VAL A 218 10.77 0.24 -7.48
C VAL A 218 11.15 -1.24 -7.31
N ARG A 219 10.47 -1.98 -6.44
CA ARG A 219 10.71 -3.41 -6.20
C ARG A 219 9.42 -4.20 -6.08
N GLY A 220 9.44 -5.43 -6.58
CA GLY A 220 8.36 -6.39 -6.40
C GLY A 220 7.17 -6.14 -7.34
N LYS A 221 5.96 -6.49 -6.88
CA LYS A 221 4.72 -6.41 -7.68
C LYS A 221 3.57 -5.91 -6.83
N LYS A 222 2.71 -5.06 -7.38
CA LYS A 222 1.47 -4.62 -6.71
C LYS A 222 0.26 -4.95 -7.56
N LYS A 223 -0.72 -5.64 -6.98
CA LYS A 223 -2.03 -5.80 -7.60
C LYS A 223 -2.85 -4.54 -7.33
N TRP A 224 -3.29 -3.88 -8.40
CA TRP A 224 -4.18 -2.73 -8.36
C TRP A 224 -5.56 -3.11 -8.86
N LEU A 225 -6.58 -2.68 -8.14
CA LEU A 225 -7.98 -2.73 -8.53
C LEU A 225 -8.49 -1.29 -8.47
N LEU A 226 -9.20 -0.84 -9.49
CA LEU A 226 -9.75 0.50 -9.52
C LEU A 226 -11.21 0.47 -9.94
N CYS A 227 -12.06 1.17 -9.21
CA CYS A 227 -13.44 1.41 -9.60
C CYS A 227 -13.65 2.88 -9.95
N PRO A 228 -14.46 3.19 -10.98
CA PRO A 228 -14.68 4.56 -11.41
C PRO A 228 -15.43 5.36 -10.33
N PRO A 229 -15.32 6.71 -10.35
CA PRO A 229 -15.83 7.56 -9.26
C PRO A 229 -17.30 7.33 -8.88
N ASN A 230 -18.14 6.96 -9.85
CA ASN A 230 -19.58 6.78 -9.66
C ASN A 230 -20.00 5.32 -9.41
N ALA A 231 -19.05 4.40 -9.22
CA ALA A 231 -19.32 2.99 -8.94
C ALA A 231 -18.40 2.50 -7.81
N PRO A 232 -18.80 2.61 -6.53
CA PRO A 232 -17.96 2.16 -5.43
C PRO A 232 -17.70 0.64 -5.48
N PRO A 233 -16.55 0.19 -4.94
CA PRO A 233 -16.19 -1.22 -4.93
C PRO A 233 -17.19 -2.05 -4.12
N PRO A 234 -17.49 -3.29 -4.52
CA PRO A 234 -18.38 -4.17 -3.75
C PRO A 234 -17.88 -4.37 -2.31
N GLY A 235 -18.81 -4.40 -1.36
CA GLY A 235 -18.48 -4.55 0.06
C GLY A 235 -17.89 -3.29 0.71
N VAL A 236 -17.84 -2.17 -0.01
CA VAL A 236 -17.33 -0.89 0.48
C VAL A 236 -18.45 0.15 0.49
N CYS A 237 -18.61 0.82 1.62
CA CYS A 237 -19.59 1.88 1.82
C CYS A 237 -18.90 3.14 2.31
N ALA A 238 -19.18 4.28 1.69
CA ALA A 238 -18.68 5.58 2.13
C ALA A 238 -19.77 6.38 2.85
N SER A 239 -19.41 7.20 3.83
CA SER A 239 -20.28 8.23 4.36
C SER A 239 -20.64 9.24 3.26
N GLN A 240 -21.74 9.99 3.45
CA GLN A 240 -22.20 10.98 2.46
C GLN A 240 -21.13 12.02 2.07
N ASN A 241 -20.24 12.36 2.99
CA ASN A 241 -19.14 13.29 2.78
C ASN A 241 -17.81 12.61 2.39
N GLY A 242 -17.80 11.28 2.19
CA GLY A 242 -16.62 10.50 1.83
C GLY A 242 -15.56 10.36 2.94
N ALA A 243 -15.79 10.92 4.13
CA ALA A 243 -14.81 10.96 5.21
C ALA A 243 -14.63 9.61 5.95
N MET A 244 -15.63 8.74 5.91
CA MET A 244 -15.60 7.43 6.56
C MET A 244 -15.89 6.35 5.54
N ILE A 245 -15.03 5.34 5.49
CA ILE A 245 -15.16 4.20 4.59
C ILE A 245 -15.27 2.94 5.45
N THR A 246 -16.36 2.20 5.26
CA THR A 246 -16.54 0.85 5.79
C THR A 246 -16.11 -0.13 4.72
N SER A 247 -15.14 -1.00 5.04
CA SER A 247 -14.65 -2.06 4.15
C SER A 247 -14.33 -3.32 4.97
N PRO A 248 -14.14 -4.49 4.33
CA PRO A 248 -13.64 -5.68 5.01
C PRO A 248 -12.32 -5.41 5.72
N LEU A 249 -12.04 -6.19 6.77
CA LEU A 249 -10.92 -5.94 7.65
C LEU A 249 -9.60 -6.08 6.87
N SER A 250 -9.43 -7.15 6.09
CA SER A 250 -8.21 -7.39 5.33
C SER A 250 -8.42 -7.35 3.82
N LEU A 251 -7.31 -7.10 3.11
CA LEU A 251 -7.27 -7.22 1.66
C LEU A 251 -7.64 -8.64 1.22
N TYR A 252 -7.10 -9.66 1.90
CA TYR A 252 -7.40 -11.04 1.56
C TYR A 252 -8.89 -11.36 1.71
N GLU A 253 -9.51 -10.92 2.81
CA GLU A 253 -10.95 -11.07 3.02
C GLU A 253 -11.74 -10.39 1.90
N TRP A 254 -11.38 -9.16 1.52
CA TRP A 254 -12.03 -8.46 0.41
C TRP A 254 -11.90 -9.26 -0.89
N PHE A 255 -10.69 -9.71 -1.25
CA PHE A 255 -10.48 -10.51 -2.46
C PHE A 255 -11.29 -11.82 -2.43
N ARG A 256 -11.37 -12.47 -1.26
CA ARG A 256 -12.07 -13.75 -1.11
C ARG A 256 -13.58 -13.61 -1.27
N ILE A 257 -14.17 -12.53 -0.80
CA ILE A 257 -15.62 -12.33 -0.77
C ILE A 257 -16.11 -11.53 -1.99
N PHE A 258 -15.42 -10.45 -2.33
CA PHE A 258 -15.93 -9.40 -3.23
C PHE A 258 -15.27 -9.37 -4.61
N TYR A 259 -14.08 -9.99 -4.80
CA TYR A 259 -13.43 -10.02 -6.11
C TYR A 259 -14.32 -10.60 -7.24
N PRO A 260 -15.14 -11.65 -7.04
CA PRO A 260 -16.06 -12.11 -8.09
C PRO A 260 -17.09 -11.05 -8.51
N ALA A 261 -17.58 -10.24 -7.57
CA ALA A 261 -18.50 -9.15 -7.85
C ALA A 261 -17.81 -7.96 -8.52
N PHE A 262 -16.55 -7.66 -8.15
CA PHE A 262 -15.73 -6.68 -8.85
C PHE A 262 -15.43 -7.15 -10.29
N ALA A 263 -15.12 -8.42 -10.46
CA ALA A 263 -14.79 -9.02 -11.75
C ALA A 263 -15.93 -8.91 -12.77
N SER A 264 -17.19 -8.96 -12.34
CA SER A 264 -18.33 -8.79 -13.25
C SER A 264 -18.48 -7.34 -13.76
N GLN A 265 -17.84 -6.36 -13.11
CA GLN A 265 -17.89 -4.93 -13.47
C GLN A 265 -16.86 -4.55 -14.56
N ARG A 266 -16.00 -5.48 -14.99
CA ARG A 266 -14.93 -5.23 -16.00
C ARG A 266 -15.44 -4.90 -17.40
N HIS A 267 -16.67 -5.29 -17.72
CA HIS A 267 -17.23 -5.25 -19.08
C HIS A 267 -18.41 -4.28 -19.20
N CYS A 268 -18.41 -3.22 -18.40
CA CYS A 268 -19.43 -2.18 -18.44
C CYS A 268 -19.20 -1.20 -19.62
N ASP A 269 -20.12 -1.16 -20.58
CA ASP A 269 -20.01 -0.37 -21.82
C ASP A 269 -20.16 1.15 -21.65
N LYS A 270 -20.47 1.66 -20.44
CA LYS A 270 -20.85 3.06 -20.21
C LYS A 270 -19.79 3.90 -19.48
N GLY A 271 -18.51 3.65 -19.73
CA GLY A 271 -17.42 4.41 -19.07
C GLY A 271 -17.32 4.18 -17.57
N ALA A 272 -17.97 3.12 -17.07
CA ALA A 272 -17.98 2.74 -15.66
C ALA A 272 -17.42 1.32 -15.44
N ALA A 273 -16.51 0.88 -16.32
CA ALA A 273 -15.83 -0.40 -16.17
C ALA A 273 -14.67 -0.29 -15.17
N SER A 274 -14.61 -1.25 -14.25
CA SER A 274 -13.49 -1.35 -13.32
C SER A 274 -12.19 -1.68 -14.05
N ARG A 275 -11.07 -1.26 -13.48
CA ARG A 275 -9.73 -1.45 -14.02
C ARG A 275 -8.90 -2.28 -13.06
N GLU A 276 -8.01 -3.10 -13.58
CA GLU A 276 -7.04 -3.79 -12.76
C GLU A 276 -5.80 -4.17 -13.55
N ALA A 277 -4.70 -4.28 -12.83
CA ALA A 277 -3.45 -4.80 -13.35
C ALA A 277 -2.55 -5.23 -12.20
N VAL A 278 -1.55 -6.05 -12.53
CA VAL A 278 -0.37 -6.19 -11.67
C VAL A 278 0.64 -5.19 -12.18
N VAL A 279 0.92 -4.13 -11.41
CA VAL A 279 2.01 -3.21 -11.70
C VAL A 279 3.31 -3.92 -11.34
N GLU A 280 4.19 -4.01 -12.32
CA GLU A 280 5.47 -4.71 -12.25
C GLU A 280 6.59 -3.76 -11.83
N GLU A 281 7.72 -4.35 -11.43
CA GLU A 281 8.92 -3.60 -11.09
C GLU A 281 9.37 -2.70 -12.25
N GLY A 282 9.66 -1.42 -11.95
CA GLY A 282 10.04 -0.42 -12.95
C GLY A 282 8.87 0.28 -13.65
N GLU A 283 7.63 -0.14 -13.38
CA GLU A 283 6.43 0.51 -13.90
C GLU A 283 5.91 1.62 -12.97
N LEU A 284 5.25 2.62 -13.56
CA LEU A 284 4.53 3.67 -12.85
C LEU A 284 3.05 3.63 -13.20
N LEU A 285 2.17 3.57 -12.21
CA LEU A 285 0.73 3.70 -12.41
C LEU A 285 0.29 5.15 -12.23
N PHE A 286 -0.47 5.68 -13.18
CA PHE A 286 -1.23 6.92 -13.03
C PHE A 286 -2.66 6.59 -12.56
N VAL A 287 -3.08 7.24 -11.48
CA VAL A 287 -4.43 7.13 -10.89
C VAL A 287 -5.15 8.48 -11.09
N PRO A 288 -6.18 8.53 -11.95
CA PRO A 288 -6.95 9.74 -12.15
C PRO A 288 -7.82 10.07 -10.93
N ARG A 289 -8.22 11.34 -10.84
CA ARG A 289 -8.98 11.83 -9.69
C ARG A 289 -10.29 11.07 -9.51
N GLY A 290 -10.66 10.84 -8.26
CA GLY A 290 -11.96 10.27 -7.90
C GLY A 290 -12.06 8.75 -8.09
N TRP A 291 -11.07 8.08 -8.66
CA TRP A 291 -11.09 6.62 -8.77
C TRP A 291 -10.89 5.98 -7.40
N TRP A 292 -11.77 5.04 -7.07
CA TRP A 292 -11.57 4.12 -5.96
C TRP A 292 -10.41 3.21 -6.28
N HIS A 293 -9.48 3.00 -5.35
CA HIS A 293 -8.34 2.11 -5.54
C HIS A 293 -7.79 1.57 -4.22
#